data_AF-A0A0G1JVR8-F1
#
_entry.id   AF-A0A0G1JVR8-F1
#
_cell.length_a   1.000
_cell.length_b   1.000
_cell.length_c   1.000
_cell.angle_alpha   90.00
_cell.angle_beta   90.00
_cell.angle_gamma   90.00
#
_symmetry.space_group_name_H-M   'P 1'
#
loop_
_entity.id
_entity.type
_entity.pdbx_description
1 polymer ?
#
loop_
_entity_poly.entity_id
_entity_poly.type
_entity_poly.pdbx_seq_one_letter_code
_entity_poly.pdbx_strand_id
1 'polypeptide(L)' 'MTDIINKIEDNVVDPILVLLFAIAFLVFIWGVFTYVVHADDPTKRSEGGKGMIYGVIGMFIMFSVFGIINLIASTVQGL' A
#
# COMPACT_ATOMS: atom_id res chain seq x y z
N MET A 1 -20.05 -5.27 -22.44
CA MET A 1 -20.23 -4.93 -21.00
C MET A 1 -18.91 -5.05 -20.25
N THR A 2 -18.08 -6.04 -20.55
CA THR A 2 -16.70 -6.19 -20.04
C THR A 2 -15.78 -5.00 -20.38
N ASP A 3 -15.93 -4.39 -21.55
CA ASP A 3 -15.05 -3.29 -21.98
C ASP A 3 -15.17 -2.03 -21.11
N ILE A 4 -16.35 -1.79 -20.51
CA ILE A 4 -16.54 -0.65 -19.60
C ILE A 4 -15.92 -0.96 -18.24
N ILE A 5 -16.04 -2.20 -17.78
CA ILE A 5 -15.43 -2.64 -16.52
C ILE A 5 -13.90 -2.58 -16.63
N ASN A 6 -13.32 -3.13 -17.70
CA ASN A 6 -11.88 -3.11 -17.92
C ASN A 6 -11.33 -1.68 -18.05
N LYS A 7 -12.07 -0.78 -18.74
CA LYS A 7 -11.66 0.63 -18.80
C LYS A 7 -11.67 1.32 -17.44
N ILE A 8 -12.62 0.99 -16.56
CA ILE A 8 -12.65 1.55 -15.20
C ILE A 8 -11.48 0.99 -14.38
N GLU A 9 -11.20 -0.31 -14.50
CA GLU A 9 -10.05 -0.94 -13.85
C GLU A 9 -8.74 -0.26 -14.25
N ASP A 10 -8.45 -0.22 -15.56
CA ASP A 10 -7.18 0.29 -16.10
C ASP A 10 -6.96 1.79 -15.85
N ASN A 11 -8.03 2.59 -15.88
CA ASN A 11 -7.92 4.06 -15.84
C ASN A 11 -8.25 4.67 -14.47
N VAL A 12 -8.85 3.90 -13.56
CA VAL A 12 -9.28 4.41 -12.26
C VAL A 12 -8.73 3.56 -11.14
N VAL A 13 -9.00 2.25 -11.14
CA VAL A 13 -8.62 1.37 -10.03
C VAL A 13 -7.11 1.23 -9.95
N ASP A 14 -6.46 0.82 -11.04
CA ASP A 14 -5.01 0.58 -11.07
C ASP A 14 -4.19 1.84 -10.73
N PRO A 15 -4.46 3.02 -11.30
CA PRO A 15 -3.77 4.24 -10.92
C PRO A 15 -3.96 4.62 -9.44
N ILE A 16 -5.16 4.41 -8.89
CA ILE A 16 -5.44 4.67 -7.48
C ILE A 16 -4.67 3.69 -6.58
N LEU A 17 -4.61 2.40 -6.94
CA LEU A 17 -3.84 1.41 -6.20
C LEU A 17 -2.36 1.77 -6.16
N VAL A 18 -1.78 2.15 -7.31
CA VAL A 18 -0.38 2.61 -7.40
C VAL A 18 -0.16 3.87 -6.57
N LEU A 19 -1.09 4.83 -6.62
CA LEU A 19 -1.01 6.06 -5.84
C LEU A 19 -1.04 5.78 -4.33
N LEU A 20 -1.95 4.92 -3.87
CA LEU A 20 -2.06 4.56 -2.46
C LEU A 20 -0.83 3.80 -1.98
N PHE A 21 -0.29 2.89 -2.80
CA PHE A 21 0.97 2.23 -2.51
C PHE A 21 2.13 3.22 -2.41
N ALA A 22 2.23 4.17 -3.34
CA ALA A 22 3.26 5.21 -3.32
C ALA A 22 3.17 6.06 -2.05
N ILE A 23 1.96 6.44 -1.61
CA ILE A 23 1.75 7.19 -0.37
C ILE A 23 2.19 6.35 0.85
N ALA A 24 1.78 5.08 0.93
CA ALA A 24 2.20 4.19 2.02
C ALA A 24 3.73 4.03 2.06
N PHE A 25 4.37 3.90 0.90
CA PHE A 25 5.81 3.83 0.77
C PHE A 25 6.49 5.14 1.22
N LEU A 26 5.96 6.31 0.83
CA LEU A 26 6.48 7.60 1.30
C LEU A 26 6.36 7.76 2.82
N VAL A 27 5.25 7.34 3.41
CA VAL A 27 5.07 7.34 4.88
C VAL A 27 6.07 6.41 5.55
N PHE A 28 6.31 5.23 4.97
CA PHE A 28 7.35 4.31 5.45
C PHE A 28 8.74 4.97 5.43
N ILE A 29 9.13 5.55 4.30
CA ILE A 29 10.43 6.23 4.15
C ILE A 29 10.55 7.41 5.13
N TRP A 30 9.50 8.20 5.31
CA TRP A 30 9.46 9.29 6.28
C TRP A 30 9.65 8.78 7.72
N GLY A 31 9.02 7.65 8.05
CA GLY A 31 9.22 6.94 9.31
C GLY A 31 10.67 6.52 9.52
N VAL A 32 11.28 5.88 8.52
CA VAL A 32 12.70 5.45 8.54
C VAL A 32 13.60 6.67 8.74
N PHE A 33 13.42 7.72 7.93
CA PHE A 33 14.19 8.95 8.01
C PHE A 33 14.12 9.58 9.41
N THR A 34 12.89 9.72 9.95
CA THR A 34 12.67 10.30 11.28
C THR A 34 13.31 9.43 12.38
N TYR A 35 13.21 8.11 12.27
CA TYR A 35 13.78 7.15 13.21
C TYR A 35 15.31 7.20 13.27
N VAL A 36 15.95 7.39 12.11
CA VAL A 36 17.42 7.44 11.99
C VAL A 36 17.97 8.80 12.39
N VAL A 37 17.40 9.91 11.89
CA VAL A 37 17.93 11.26 12.14
C VAL A 37 17.76 11.67 13.60
N HIS A 38 16.67 11.26 14.25
CA HIS A 38 16.40 11.60 15.66
C HIS A 38 16.76 10.45 16.60
N ALA A 39 17.89 9.76 16.35
CA ALA A 39 18.29 8.62 17.17
C ALA A 39 18.47 8.96 18.66
N ASP A 40 18.84 10.22 18.97
CA ASP A 40 19.10 10.70 20.32
C ASP A 40 17.84 11.23 21.04
N ASP A 41 16.73 11.43 20.31
CA ASP A 41 15.44 11.85 20.88
C ASP A 41 14.48 10.65 20.93
N PRO A 42 14.22 10.08 22.11
CA PRO A 42 13.37 8.89 22.25
C PRO A 42 11.92 9.13 21.81
N THR A 43 11.42 10.37 21.89
CA THR A 43 10.06 10.73 21.48
C THR A 43 9.95 10.71 19.96
N LYS A 44 10.87 11.41 19.28
CA LYS A 44 10.91 11.47 17.82
C LYS A 44 11.26 10.13 17.18
N ARG A 45 12.13 9.36 17.83
CA ARG A 45 12.43 7.98 17.42
C ARG A 45 11.19 7.08 17.50
N SER A 46 10.40 7.17 18.57
CA SER A 46 9.13 6.44 18.69
C SER A 46 8.12 6.84 17.60
N GLU A 47 8.03 8.14 17.30
CA GLU A 47 7.19 8.68 16.22
C GLU A 47 7.61 8.13 14.84
N GLY A 48 8.91 8.14 14.52
CA GLY A 48 9.44 7.53 13.30
C GLY A 48 9.16 6.02 13.23
N GLY A 49 9.28 5.34 14.37
CA GLY A 49 8.91 3.93 14.53
C GLY A 49 7.46 3.64 14.13
N LYS A 50 6.52 4.47 14.62
CA LYS A 50 5.11 4.37 14.24
C LYS A 50 4.90 4.63 12.76
N GLY A 51 5.59 5.63 12.18
CA GLY A 51 5.55 5.92 10.74
C GLY A 51 5.95 4.73 9.88
N MET A 52 7.02 4.01 10.27
CA MET A 52 7.42 2.78 9.60
C MET A 52 6.32 1.71 9.65
N ILE A 53 5.73 1.48 10.83
CA ILE A 53 4.67 0.48 10.98
C ILE A 53 3.42 0.85 10.17
N TYR A 54 2.99 2.11 10.19
CA TYR A 54 1.83 2.53 9.39
C TYR A 54 2.07 2.36 7.90
N GLY A 55 3.27 2.67 7.40
CA GLY A 55 3.64 2.44 6.01
C GLY A 55 3.63 0.95 5.65
N VAL A 56 4.17 0.08 6.50
CA VAL A 56 4.16 -1.38 6.29
C VAL A 56 2.75 -1.95 6.29
N ILE A 57 1.89 -1.53 7.23
CA ILE A 57 0.48 -1.96 7.28
C ILE A 57 -0.24 -1.52 5.99
N GLY A 58 -0.02 -0.28 5.54
CA GLY A 58 -0.59 0.22 4.29
C GLY A 58 -0.20 -0.63 3.09
N MET A 59 1.09 -0.94 2.95
CA MET A 59 1.58 -1.82 1.87
C MET A 59 1.05 -3.26 1.99
N PHE A 60 0.96 -3.81 3.20
CA PHE A 60 0.42 -5.15 3.44
C PHE A 60 -1.05 -5.28 3.01
N ILE A 61 -1.86 -4.25 3.27
CA ILE A 61 -3.26 -4.21 2.82
C ILE A 61 -3.32 -4.24 1.29
N MET A 62 -2.46 -3.46 0.59
CA MET A 62 -2.42 -3.46 -0.87
C MET A 62 -2.05 -4.85 -1.42
N PHE A 63 -1.02 -5.50 -0.87
CA PHE A 63 -0.68 -6.88 -1.25
C PHE A 63 -1.82 -7.86 -1.01
N SER A 64 -2.55 -7.71 0.10
CA SER A 64 -3.70 -8.55 0.41
C SER A 64 -4.83 -8.37 -0.60
N VAL A 65 -5.11 -7.13 -1.03
CA VAL A 65 -6.10 -6.84 -2.07
C VAL A 65 -5.73 -7.52 -3.39
N PHE A 66 -4.49 -7.40 -3.86
CA PHE A 66 -4.04 -8.10 -5.07
C PHE A 66 -4.16 -9.62 -4.95
N GLY A 67 -3.81 -10.19 -3.79
CA GLY A 67 -3.97 -11.62 -3.53
C GLY A 67 -5.43 -12.08 -3.60
N ILE A 68 -6.33 -11.32 -2.98
CA ILE A 68 -7.77 -11.62 -2.98
C ILE A 68 -8.37 -11.50 -4.38
N ILE A 69 -8.05 -10.44 -5.13
CA ILE A 69 -8.52 -10.26 -6.51
C ILE A 69 -8.08 -11.44 -7.37
N ASN A 70 -6.81 -11.82 -7.32
CA ASN A 70 -6.28 -12.95 -8.08
C ASN A 70 -6.92 -14.29 -7.66
N LEU A 71 -7.13 -14.50 -6.37
CA LEU A 71 -7.80 -15.70 -5.86
C LEU A 71 -9.23 -15.81 -6.41
N ILE A 72 -10.00 -14.72 -6.34
CA ILE A 72 -11.37 -14.66 -6.88
C ILE A 72 -11.34 -14.87 -8.39
N ALA A 73 -10.46 -14.16 -9.11
CA ALA A 73 -10.34 -14.28 -10.57
C ALA A 73 -10.00 -15.73 -10.99
N SER A 74 -9.07 -16.38 -10.31
CA SER A 74 -8.71 -17.79 -10.57
C SER A 74 -9.85 -18.76 -10.28
N THR A 75 -10.67 -18.48 -9.26
CA THR A 75 -11.81 -19.34 -8.89
C THR A 75 -12.96 -19.15 -9.87
N VAL A 76 -13.20 -17.92 -10.32
CA VAL A 76 -14.29 -17.59 -11.25
C VAL A 76 -13.96 -17.98 -12.69
N GLN A 77 -12.72 -17.83 -13.15
CA GLN A 77 -12.29 -18.26 -14.49
C GLN A 77 -12.11 -19.79 -14.61
N GLY A 78 -11.95 -20.48 -13.49
CA GLY A 78 -11.86 -21.94 -13.43
C GLY A 78 -13.22 -22.67 -13.41
N LEU A 79 -14.33 -21.93 -13.33
CA LEU A 79 -15.72 -22.40 -13.47
C LEU A 79 -16.26 -22.05 -14.87
#